data_AF-G8LZY4-F1
#
_entry.id   AF-G8LZY4-F1
#
_cell.length_a   1.000
_cell.length_b   1.000
_cell.length_c   1.000
_cell.angle_alpha   90.00
_cell.angle_beta   90.00
_cell.angle_gamma   90.00
#
_symmetry.space_group_name_H-M   'P 1'
#
loop_
_entity.id
_entity.type
_entity.pdbx_description
1 polymer ?
#
loop_
_entity_poly.entity_id
_entity_poly.type
_entity_poly.pdbx_seq_one_letter_code
_entity_poly.pdbx_strand_id
1 'polypeptide(L)'
;MAMTPIEMIDSLETRFENSQNGIIIGKQKGEFHLVSVNYWQSFKCRVMQGLISWRIKTGSPVQYFSDAINVANTAIEDLMSLGSENISDDFFIEIASSIAFLINKPFEFPQYSLEGEEFYRLLNFELAKSLMGKHNKDEWDNILNNLKPNKRINLCIQTYKIYSQLLFNKDVNKTNDLVKHAEDLFLKRKNDSFYSGGEGIEGGGLYNDVTVDYRLAAILKFIAYDGESIHKWIWD
;
A
#
# COMPACT_ATOMS: atom_id res chain seq x y z
N MET A 1 9.36 -14.27 -23.28
CA MET A 1 9.20 -12.80 -23.38
C MET A 1 8.63 -12.32 -22.06
N ALA A 2 9.14 -11.20 -21.53
CA ALA A 2 8.52 -10.57 -20.37
C ALA A 2 7.22 -9.89 -20.79
N MET A 3 6.19 -9.97 -19.94
CA MET A 3 4.89 -9.33 -20.16
C MET A 3 5.05 -7.80 -20.21
N THR A 4 4.39 -7.14 -21.15
CA THR A 4 4.31 -5.67 -21.22
C THR A 4 3.43 -5.13 -20.09
N PRO A 5 3.57 -3.85 -19.69
CA PRO A 5 2.71 -3.26 -18.65
C PRO A 5 1.21 -3.32 -18.97
N ILE A 6 0.82 -3.24 -20.24
CA ILE A 6 -0.58 -3.36 -20.66
C ILE A 6 -1.07 -4.80 -20.48
N GLU A 7 -0.30 -5.79 -20.94
CA GLU A 7 -0.63 -7.20 -20.72
C GLU A 7 -0.65 -7.55 -19.21
N MET A 8 0.14 -6.85 -18.38
CA MET A 8 0.06 -6.99 -16.92
C MET A 8 -1.28 -6.50 -16.37
N ILE A 9 -1.78 -5.35 -16.84
CA ILE A 9 -3.10 -4.82 -16.45
C ILE A 9 -4.20 -5.82 -16.83
N ASP A 10 -4.15 -6.37 -18.04
CA ASP A 10 -5.13 -7.38 -18.51
C ASP A 10 -5.04 -8.67 -17.69
N SER A 11 -3.82 -9.15 -17.40
CA SER A 11 -3.63 -10.33 -16.56
C SER A 11 -4.15 -10.11 -15.13
N LEU A 12 -4.03 -8.90 -14.59
CA LEU A 12 -4.59 -8.55 -13.28
C LEU A 12 -6.12 -8.51 -13.29
N GLU A 13 -6.75 -8.14 -14.41
CA GLU A 13 -8.20 -8.20 -14.59
C GLU A 13 -8.70 -9.65 -14.49
N THR A 14 -8.10 -10.57 -15.25
CA THR A 14 -8.45 -11.99 -15.19
C THR A 14 -8.25 -12.58 -13.79
N ARG A 15 -7.16 -12.19 -13.11
CA ARG A 15 -6.91 -12.61 -11.72
C ARG A 15 -7.93 -12.04 -10.75
N PHE A 16 -8.36 -10.79 -10.95
CA PHE A 16 -9.41 -10.17 -10.16
C PHE A 16 -10.72 -10.96 -10.31
N GLU A 17 -11.17 -11.23 -11.53
CA GLU A 17 -12.39 -11.99 -11.81
C GLU A 17 -12.35 -13.40 -11.19
N ASN A 18 -11.23 -14.11 -11.33
CA ASN A 18 -11.04 -15.42 -10.71
C ASN A 18 -11.10 -15.35 -9.18
N SER A 19 -10.55 -14.29 -8.59
CA SER A 19 -10.60 -14.09 -7.13
C SER A 19 -12.02 -13.75 -6.66
N GLN A 20 -12.78 -12.97 -7.44
CA GLN A 20 -14.20 -12.72 -7.16
C GLN A 20 -15.01 -14.02 -7.17
N ASN A 21 -14.77 -14.90 -8.14
CA ASN A 21 -15.37 -16.25 -8.15
C ASN A 21 -14.93 -17.08 -6.93
N GLY A 22 -13.65 -16.98 -6.53
CA GLY A 22 -13.12 -17.63 -5.34
C GLY A 22 -13.81 -17.20 -4.04
N ILE A 23 -14.14 -15.91 -3.89
CA ILE A 23 -14.94 -15.38 -2.76
C ILE A 23 -16.31 -16.05 -2.73
N ILE A 24 -17.03 -16.09 -3.87
CA ILE A 24 -18.37 -16.69 -3.96
C ILE A 24 -18.32 -18.17 -3.53
N ILE A 25 -17.37 -18.93 -4.07
CA ILE A 25 -17.20 -20.35 -3.73
C ILE A 25 -16.83 -20.52 -2.26
N GLY A 26 -15.93 -19.69 -1.72
CA GLY A 26 -15.52 -19.73 -0.31
C GLY A 26 -16.70 -19.50 0.62
N LYS A 27 -17.53 -18.48 0.35
CA LYS A 27 -18.75 -18.19 1.13
C LYS A 27 -19.74 -19.35 1.08
N GLN A 28 -19.99 -19.92 -0.09
CA GLN A 28 -20.90 -21.07 -0.24
C GLN A 28 -20.46 -22.31 0.57
N LYS A 29 -19.14 -22.49 0.74
CA LYS A 29 -18.56 -23.59 1.50
C LYS A 29 -18.33 -23.26 2.98
N GLY A 30 -18.49 -22.01 3.40
CA GLY A 30 -18.13 -21.54 4.74
C GLY A 30 -16.62 -21.53 5.01
N GLU A 31 -15.80 -21.45 3.96
CA GLU A 31 -14.34 -21.54 4.05
C GLU A 31 -13.71 -20.16 4.26
N PHE A 32 -13.62 -19.72 5.52
CA PHE A 32 -13.14 -18.39 5.91
C PHE A 32 -11.80 -18.01 5.26
N HIS A 33 -10.79 -18.89 5.36
CA HIS A 33 -9.46 -18.60 4.83
C HIS A 33 -9.47 -18.41 3.31
N LEU A 34 -10.29 -19.19 2.60
CA LEU A 34 -10.45 -19.05 1.15
C LEU A 34 -11.07 -17.68 0.81
N VAL A 35 -12.03 -17.22 1.60
CA VAL A 35 -12.66 -15.90 1.42
C VAL A 35 -11.65 -14.77 1.65
N SER A 36 -10.89 -14.81 2.76
CA SER A 36 -9.87 -13.80 3.09
C SER A 36 -8.79 -13.68 2.01
N VAL A 37 -8.19 -14.81 1.60
CA VAL A 37 -7.12 -14.81 0.59
C VAL A 37 -7.61 -14.25 -0.75
N ASN A 38 -8.84 -14.58 -1.16
CA ASN A 38 -9.38 -14.05 -2.41
C ASN A 38 -9.75 -12.57 -2.31
N TYR A 39 -10.24 -12.09 -1.16
CA TYR A 39 -10.44 -10.65 -0.95
C TYR A 39 -9.13 -9.87 -1.05
N TRP A 40 -8.08 -10.35 -0.38
CA TRP A 40 -6.76 -9.74 -0.48
C TRP A 40 -6.27 -9.72 -1.93
N GLN A 41 -6.39 -10.84 -2.65
CA GLN A 41 -5.95 -10.93 -4.04
C GLN A 41 -6.75 -10.00 -4.96
N SER A 42 -8.07 -9.91 -4.80
CA SER A 42 -8.91 -8.98 -5.56
C SER A 42 -8.52 -7.52 -5.31
N PHE A 43 -8.34 -7.13 -4.05
CA PHE A 43 -7.90 -5.79 -3.68
C PHE A 43 -6.56 -5.46 -4.33
N LYS A 44 -5.58 -6.35 -4.16
CA LYS A 44 -4.22 -6.21 -4.71
C LYS A 44 -4.22 -6.07 -6.22
N CYS A 45 -5.05 -6.84 -6.94
CA CYS A 45 -5.16 -6.71 -8.40
C CYS A 45 -5.57 -5.29 -8.81
N ARG A 46 -6.59 -4.74 -8.16
CA ARG A 46 -7.08 -3.38 -8.44
C ARG A 46 -6.04 -2.31 -8.08
N VAL A 47 -5.38 -2.44 -6.93
CA VAL A 47 -4.26 -1.54 -6.57
C VAL A 47 -3.15 -1.62 -7.62
N MET A 48 -2.71 -2.82 -8.01
CA MET A 48 -1.68 -2.98 -9.04
C MET A 48 -2.06 -2.37 -10.38
N GLN A 49 -3.30 -2.56 -10.85
CA GLN A 49 -3.78 -1.94 -12.09
C GLN A 49 -3.70 -0.41 -12.02
N GLY A 50 -4.09 0.18 -10.88
CA GLY A 50 -3.97 1.62 -10.63
C GLY A 50 -2.51 2.09 -10.65
N LEU A 51 -1.62 1.41 -9.91
CA LEU A 51 -0.20 1.77 -9.84
C LEU A 51 0.50 1.65 -11.19
N ILE A 52 0.18 0.62 -11.98
CA ILE A 52 0.75 0.45 -13.32
C ILE A 52 0.22 1.53 -14.26
N SER A 53 -1.10 1.72 -14.33
CA SER A 53 -1.74 2.71 -15.22
C SER A 53 -1.23 4.12 -14.94
N TRP A 54 -1.04 4.46 -13.67
CA TRP A 54 -0.35 5.67 -13.24
C TRP A 54 1.05 5.71 -13.86
N ARG A 55 1.90 4.74 -13.54
CA ARG A 55 3.33 4.74 -13.89
C ARG A 55 3.56 4.93 -15.37
N ILE A 56 2.78 4.25 -16.21
CA ILE A 56 2.94 4.26 -17.67
C ILE A 56 2.08 5.33 -18.36
N LYS A 57 1.30 6.11 -17.59
CA LYS A 57 0.45 7.22 -18.07
C LYS A 57 -0.60 6.80 -19.12
N THR A 58 -1.18 5.61 -18.98
CA THR A 58 -2.21 5.11 -19.90
C THR A 58 -3.64 5.48 -19.50
N GLY A 59 -3.85 6.07 -18.31
CA GLY A 59 -5.17 6.52 -17.87
C GLY A 59 -5.15 7.00 -16.42
N SER A 60 -6.30 7.48 -15.95
CA SER A 60 -6.48 7.82 -14.54
C SER A 60 -6.52 6.55 -13.69
N PRO A 61 -5.71 6.43 -12.62
CA PRO A 61 -5.74 5.29 -11.71
C PRO A 61 -6.93 5.33 -10.74
N VAL A 62 -7.70 6.43 -10.72
CA VAL A 62 -8.78 6.68 -9.75
C VAL A 62 -9.82 5.58 -9.75
N GLN A 63 -10.27 5.11 -10.92
CA GLN A 63 -11.31 4.08 -10.99
C GLN A 63 -10.82 2.76 -10.38
N TYR A 64 -9.60 2.32 -10.71
CA TYR A 64 -9.02 1.10 -10.14
C TYR A 64 -8.87 1.20 -8.62
N PHE A 65 -8.41 2.34 -8.10
CA PHE A 65 -8.32 2.55 -6.66
C PHE A 65 -9.71 2.62 -6.01
N SER A 66 -10.70 3.23 -6.66
CA SER A 66 -12.08 3.24 -6.17
C SER A 66 -12.64 1.82 -6.04
N ASP A 67 -12.40 0.98 -7.05
CA ASP A 67 -12.80 -0.43 -7.04
C ASP A 67 -12.04 -1.22 -5.98
N ALA A 68 -10.75 -0.94 -5.76
CA ALA A 68 -9.99 -1.53 -4.65
C ALA A 68 -10.64 -1.20 -3.29
N ILE A 69 -11.02 0.06 -3.05
CA ILE A 69 -11.69 0.44 -1.80
C ILE A 69 -13.07 -0.19 -1.67
N ASN A 70 -13.82 -0.37 -2.77
CA ASN A 70 -15.08 -1.11 -2.73
C ASN A 70 -14.86 -2.56 -2.28
N VAL A 71 -13.83 -3.22 -2.81
CA VAL A 71 -13.44 -4.58 -2.38
C VAL A 71 -13.07 -4.59 -0.89
N ALA A 72 -12.29 -3.62 -0.42
CA ALA A 72 -11.86 -3.53 0.97
C ALA A 72 -13.04 -3.38 1.95
N ASN A 73 -13.99 -2.49 1.64
CA ASN A 73 -15.18 -2.29 2.48
C ASN A 73 -16.01 -3.58 2.58
N THR A 74 -16.29 -4.22 1.43
CA THR A 74 -17.01 -5.49 1.40
C THR A 74 -16.25 -6.60 2.13
N ALA A 75 -14.91 -6.65 1.99
CA ALA A 75 -14.08 -7.63 2.68
C ALA A 75 -14.18 -7.50 4.20
N ILE A 76 -14.11 -6.27 4.74
CA ILE A 76 -14.24 -6.01 6.18
C ILE A 76 -15.58 -6.51 6.70
N GLU A 77 -16.69 -6.11 6.05
CA GLU A 77 -18.04 -6.53 6.44
C GLU A 77 -18.19 -8.05 6.43
N ASP A 78 -17.77 -8.69 5.33
CA ASP A 78 -17.92 -10.14 5.16
C ASP A 78 -17.03 -10.93 6.14
N LEU A 79 -15.75 -10.57 6.28
CA LEU A 79 -14.84 -11.29 7.15
C LEU A 79 -15.24 -11.16 8.62
N MET A 80 -15.70 -9.98 9.06
CA MET A 80 -16.27 -9.81 10.39
C MET A 80 -17.53 -10.67 10.57
N SER A 81 -18.42 -10.72 9.57
CA SER A 81 -19.62 -11.56 9.63
C SER A 81 -19.32 -13.07 9.67
N LEU A 82 -18.19 -13.49 9.10
CA LEU A 82 -17.72 -14.87 9.09
C LEU A 82 -16.90 -15.23 10.33
N GLY A 83 -16.71 -14.29 11.27
CA GLY A 83 -16.08 -14.55 12.57
C GLY A 83 -14.61 -14.14 12.67
N SER A 84 -14.13 -13.22 11.85
CA SER A 84 -12.81 -12.59 12.07
C SER A 84 -12.78 -11.94 13.46
N GLU A 85 -11.83 -12.38 14.30
CA GLU A 85 -11.60 -11.81 15.63
C GLU A 85 -10.78 -10.52 15.56
N ASN A 86 -9.86 -10.44 14.58
CA ASN A 86 -9.02 -9.30 14.34
C ASN A 86 -8.81 -9.10 12.83
N ILE A 87 -9.51 -8.11 12.27
CA ILE A 87 -9.52 -7.88 10.82
C ILE A 87 -8.15 -7.52 10.24
N SER A 88 -7.19 -7.04 11.06
CA SER A 88 -5.82 -6.78 10.57
C SER A 88 -5.06 -8.04 10.20
N ASP A 89 -5.40 -9.19 10.80
CA ASP A 89 -4.77 -10.49 10.50
C ASP A 89 -5.28 -11.06 9.16
N ASP A 90 -6.51 -10.71 8.80
CA ASP A 90 -7.22 -11.28 7.66
C ASP A 90 -7.22 -10.37 6.41
N PHE A 91 -6.95 -9.08 6.60
CA PHE A 91 -6.94 -8.08 5.53
C PHE A 91 -6.04 -6.87 5.84
N PHE A 92 -5.33 -6.37 4.82
CA PHE A 92 -4.40 -5.23 4.95
C PHE A 92 -5.14 -3.88 4.90
N ILE A 93 -5.91 -3.59 5.95
CA ILE A 93 -6.72 -2.37 6.10
C ILE A 93 -5.89 -1.08 6.07
N GLU A 94 -4.63 -1.13 6.48
CA GLU A 94 -3.72 0.02 6.48
C GLU A 94 -3.31 0.45 5.06
N ILE A 95 -3.22 -0.51 4.14
CA ILE A 95 -2.98 -0.25 2.72
C ILE A 95 -4.24 0.37 2.11
N ALA A 96 -5.41 -0.22 2.39
CA ALA A 96 -6.70 0.33 1.93
C ALA A 96 -6.91 1.78 2.39
N SER A 97 -6.61 2.09 3.65
CA SER A 97 -6.69 3.46 4.17
C SER A 97 -5.77 4.43 3.42
N SER A 98 -4.53 4.04 3.12
CA SER A 98 -3.59 4.88 2.36
C SER A 98 -4.06 5.12 0.92
N ILE A 99 -4.61 4.10 0.26
CA ILE A 99 -5.18 4.23 -1.09
C ILE A 99 -6.45 5.09 -1.06
N ALA A 100 -7.31 4.93 -0.06
CA ALA A 100 -8.52 5.74 0.11
C ALA A 100 -8.19 7.22 0.28
N PHE A 101 -7.16 7.53 1.08
CA PHE A 101 -6.62 8.88 1.22
C PHE A 101 -6.17 9.46 -0.13
N LEU A 102 -5.46 8.68 -0.94
CA LEU A 102 -5.01 9.12 -2.27
C LEU A 102 -6.14 9.56 -3.19
N ILE A 103 -7.28 8.88 -3.15
CA ILE A 103 -8.43 9.21 -4.02
C ILE A 103 -9.54 10.00 -3.33
N ASN A 104 -9.30 10.53 -2.13
CA ASN A 104 -10.31 11.22 -1.31
C ASN A 104 -11.59 10.41 -1.09
N LYS A 105 -11.48 9.08 -1.05
CA LYS A 105 -12.62 8.19 -0.83
C LYS A 105 -12.75 7.91 0.67
N PRO A 106 -13.96 7.99 1.26
CA PRO A 106 -14.17 7.60 2.64
C PRO A 106 -13.77 6.14 2.87
N PHE A 107 -13.04 5.89 3.97
CA PHE A 107 -12.70 4.56 4.43
C PHE A 107 -12.70 4.58 5.96
N GLU A 108 -13.61 3.82 6.55
CA GLU A 108 -13.70 3.70 8.00
C GLU A 108 -12.68 2.67 8.48
N PHE A 109 -11.79 3.10 9.37
CA PHE A 109 -10.82 2.21 9.97
C PHE A 109 -11.55 1.33 11.00
N PRO A 110 -11.67 0.01 10.78
CA PRO A 110 -12.39 -0.87 11.71
C PRO A 110 -11.64 -0.95 13.05
N GLN A 111 -12.22 -1.62 14.04
CA GLN A 111 -11.49 -1.98 15.25
C GLN A 111 -10.55 -3.17 14.96
N TYR A 112 -9.31 -3.12 15.46
CA TYR A 112 -8.28 -4.13 15.26
C TYR A 112 -7.31 -4.12 16.44
N SER A 113 -6.53 -5.19 16.58
CA SER A 113 -5.36 -5.28 17.45
C SER A 113 -4.09 -5.22 16.60
N LEU A 114 -3.02 -4.65 17.17
CA LEU A 114 -1.68 -4.64 16.57
C LEU A 114 -0.71 -5.60 17.27
N GLU A 115 -1.23 -6.41 18.20
CA GLU A 115 -0.41 -7.37 18.94
C GLU A 115 0.19 -8.42 17.99
N GLY A 116 1.51 -8.61 18.06
CA GLY A 116 2.21 -9.60 17.24
C GLY A 116 2.48 -9.18 15.78
N GLU A 117 2.02 -8.00 15.36
CA GLU A 117 2.23 -7.50 14.00
C GLU A 117 3.71 -7.21 13.69
N GLU A 118 4.09 -7.45 12.44
CA GLU A 118 5.44 -7.14 11.97
C GLU A 118 5.67 -5.63 11.91
N PHE A 119 6.91 -5.19 12.16
CA PHE A 119 7.23 -3.77 12.30
C PHE A 119 6.83 -2.91 11.09
N TYR A 120 6.91 -3.45 9.88
CA TYR A 120 6.57 -2.70 8.66
C TYR A 120 5.07 -2.53 8.53
N ARG A 121 4.27 -3.44 9.09
CA ARG A 121 2.82 -3.27 9.22
C ARG A 121 2.51 -2.22 10.26
N LEU A 122 3.15 -2.27 11.43
CA LEU A 122 3.02 -1.22 12.45
C LEU A 122 3.29 0.17 11.85
N LEU A 123 4.36 0.33 11.06
CA LEU A 123 4.67 1.60 10.39
C LEU A 123 3.64 1.99 9.31
N ASN A 124 3.03 1.03 8.62
CA ASN A 124 1.92 1.30 7.70
C ASN A 124 0.65 1.78 8.44
N PHE A 125 0.36 1.20 9.60
CA PHE A 125 -0.72 1.69 10.46
C PHE A 125 -0.46 3.11 10.94
N GLU A 126 0.76 3.41 11.39
CA GLU A 126 1.13 4.76 11.80
C GLU A 126 1.14 5.77 10.65
N LEU A 127 1.47 5.33 9.43
CA LEU A 127 1.29 6.12 8.21
C LEU A 127 -0.19 6.42 7.96
N ALA A 128 -1.05 5.41 7.92
CA ALA A 128 -2.48 5.60 7.70
C ALA A 128 -3.11 6.56 8.74
N LYS A 129 -2.76 6.41 10.02
CA LYS A 129 -3.18 7.32 11.10
C LYS A 129 -2.68 8.75 10.86
N SER A 130 -1.41 8.90 10.47
CA SER A 130 -0.82 10.21 10.17
C SER A 130 -1.55 10.89 9.01
N LEU A 131 -1.86 10.18 7.93
CA LEU A 131 -2.61 10.73 6.78
C LEU A 131 -4.02 11.21 7.18
N MET A 132 -4.60 10.64 8.24
CA MET A 132 -5.89 11.05 8.81
C MET A 132 -5.76 12.14 9.90
N GLY A 133 -4.61 12.80 10.02
CA GLY A 133 -4.37 13.88 10.98
C GLY A 133 -3.96 13.43 12.38
N LYS A 134 -3.85 12.13 12.64
CA LYS A 134 -3.38 11.57 13.94
C LYS A 134 -1.86 11.41 13.91
N HIS A 135 -1.15 12.54 13.86
CA HIS A 135 0.31 12.58 13.79
C HIS A 135 0.96 12.22 15.12
N ASN A 136 1.66 11.09 15.18
CA ASN A 136 2.42 10.69 16.36
C ASN A 136 3.87 10.34 15.99
N LYS A 137 4.73 11.36 15.95
CA LYS A 137 6.16 11.17 15.65
C LYS A 137 6.85 10.24 16.67
N ASP A 138 6.47 10.32 17.94
CA ASP A 138 7.10 9.53 19.00
C ASP A 138 6.85 8.03 18.79
N GLU A 139 5.68 7.64 18.28
CA GLU A 139 5.38 6.23 17.94
C GLU A 139 6.23 5.73 16.76
N TRP A 140 6.34 6.54 15.71
CA TRP A 140 7.25 6.24 14.59
C TRP A 140 8.69 6.03 15.06
N ASP A 141 9.19 6.96 15.87
CA ASP A 141 10.55 6.91 16.40
C ASP A 141 10.73 5.69 17.31
N ASN A 142 9.74 5.36 18.15
CA ASN A 142 9.75 4.17 19.00
C ASN A 142 9.86 2.87 18.18
N ILE A 143 9.00 2.69 17.17
CA ILE A 143 9.04 1.52 16.29
C ILE A 143 10.40 1.44 15.56
N LEU A 144 10.86 2.55 14.96
CA LEU A 144 12.10 2.58 14.19
C LEU A 144 13.36 2.36 15.04
N ASN A 145 13.38 2.83 16.29
CA ASN A 145 14.53 2.72 17.19
C ASN A 145 14.64 1.34 17.84
N ASN A 146 13.53 0.61 18.00
CA ASN A 146 13.53 -0.74 18.54
C ASN A 146 14.00 -1.80 17.53
N LEU A 147 14.19 -1.43 16.27
CA LEU A 147 14.65 -2.35 15.22
C LEU A 147 16.16 -2.49 15.21
N LYS A 148 16.64 -3.73 15.29
CA LYS A 148 18.04 -4.06 15.00
C LYS A 148 18.18 -4.27 13.49
N PRO A 149 18.80 -3.33 12.75
CA PRO A 149 18.93 -3.46 11.31
C PRO A 149 19.77 -4.69 10.97
N ASN A 150 19.29 -5.47 10.03
CA ASN A 150 20.05 -6.52 9.36
C ASN A 150 19.99 -6.28 7.84
N LYS A 151 20.82 -7.01 7.08
CA LYS A 151 20.92 -6.82 5.62
C LYS A 151 19.56 -6.94 4.91
N ARG A 152 18.65 -7.80 5.39
CA ARG A 152 17.35 -8.04 4.77
C ARG A 152 16.40 -6.86 4.94
N ILE A 153 16.31 -6.27 6.12
CA ILE A 153 15.30 -5.23 6.42
C ILE A 153 15.84 -3.79 6.36
N ASN A 154 17.15 -3.61 6.15
CA ASN A 154 17.77 -2.29 6.23
C ASN A 154 17.20 -1.28 5.22
N LEU A 155 16.91 -1.68 3.97
CA LEU A 155 16.30 -0.78 2.99
C LEU A 155 14.89 -0.35 3.41
N CYS A 156 14.10 -1.27 3.98
CA CYS A 156 12.78 -0.97 4.52
C CYS A 156 12.86 0.04 5.67
N ILE A 157 13.78 -0.16 6.62
CA ILE A 157 14.01 0.80 7.72
C ILE A 157 14.40 2.18 7.19
N GLN A 158 15.33 2.25 6.22
CA GLN A 158 15.74 3.52 5.61
C GLN A 158 14.57 4.22 4.90
N THR A 159 13.75 3.46 4.19
CA THR A 159 12.53 3.95 3.54
C THR A 159 11.59 4.62 4.56
N TYR A 160 11.22 3.93 5.64
CA TYR A 160 10.31 4.51 6.62
C TYR A 160 10.93 5.65 7.42
N LYS A 161 12.26 5.67 7.63
CA LYS A 161 12.94 6.85 8.19
C LYS A 161 12.76 8.08 7.30
N ILE A 162 12.89 7.93 5.98
CA ILE A 162 12.64 9.04 5.05
C ILE A 162 11.16 9.42 5.01
N TYR A 163 10.23 8.46 5.13
CA TYR A 163 8.79 8.76 5.24
C TYR A 163 8.44 9.56 6.49
N SER A 164 8.97 9.15 7.65
CA SER A 164 8.85 9.91 8.90
C SER A 164 9.42 11.32 8.74
N GLN A 165 10.61 11.45 8.14
CA GLN A 165 11.19 12.77 7.87
C GLN A 165 10.29 13.61 6.97
N LEU A 166 9.75 13.07 5.87
CA LEU A 166 8.82 13.80 5.00
C LEU A 166 7.55 14.24 5.72
N LEU A 167 6.94 13.36 6.52
CA LEU A 167 5.70 13.65 7.26
C LEU A 167 5.87 14.71 8.34
N PHE A 168 7.03 14.73 9.02
CA PHE A 168 7.24 15.56 10.21
C PHE A 168 8.26 16.69 10.00
N ASN A 169 8.81 16.84 8.79
CA ASN A 169 9.69 17.94 8.45
C ASN A 169 8.92 19.26 8.39
N LYS A 170 9.47 20.30 9.02
CA LYS A 170 8.93 21.68 8.98
C LYS A 170 9.72 22.59 8.04
N ASP A 171 10.86 22.12 7.53
CA ASP A 171 11.76 22.89 6.67
C ASP A 171 11.51 22.57 5.20
N VAL A 172 10.70 23.42 4.55
CA VAL A 172 10.30 23.28 3.13
C VAL A 172 11.52 23.17 2.20
N ASN A 173 12.65 23.80 2.56
CA ASN A 173 13.85 23.77 1.72
C ASN A 173 14.48 22.37 1.63
N LYS A 174 14.20 21.49 2.60
CA LYS A 174 14.69 20.11 2.61
C LYS A 174 13.75 19.12 1.94
N THR A 175 12.50 19.51 1.67
CA THR A 175 11.49 18.59 1.16
C THR A 175 11.92 17.96 -0.17
N ASN A 176 12.41 18.76 -1.12
CA ASN A 176 12.89 18.25 -2.43
C ASN A 176 14.00 17.19 -2.28
N ASP A 177 14.98 17.44 -1.40
CA ASP A 177 16.08 16.50 -1.16
C ASP A 177 15.58 15.20 -0.52
N LEU A 178 14.61 15.29 0.40
CA LEU A 178 13.98 14.12 1.01
C LEU A 178 13.14 13.32 0.01
N VAL A 179 12.40 13.99 -0.88
CA VAL A 179 11.64 13.32 -1.96
C VAL A 179 12.60 12.59 -2.89
N LYS A 180 13.68 13.23 -3.33
CA LYS A 180 14.70 12.59 -4.16
C LYS A 180 15.32 11.37 -3.46
N HIS A 181 15.59 11.48 -2.17
CA HIS A 181 16.11 10.35 -1.39
C HIS A 181 15.07 9.20 -1.31
N ALA A 182 13.79 9.52 -1.14
CA ALA A 182 12.73 8.52 -1.15
C ALA A 182 12.64 7.80 -2.51
N GLU A 183 12.78 8.53 -3.61
CA GLU A 183 12.84 7.99 -4.97
C GLU A 183 14.06 7.07 -5.18
N ASP A 184 15.24 7.49 -4.71
CA ASP A 184 16.47 6.68 -4.76
C ASP A 184 16.32 5.37 -3.95
N LEU A 185 15.62 5.42 -2.81
CA LEU A 185 15.29 4.23 -2.01
C LEU A 185 14.28 3.34 -2.71
N PHE A 186 13.28 3.91 -3.40
CA PHE A 186 12.34 3.15 -4.20
C PHE A 186 13.05 2.40 -5.33
N LEU A 187 13.96 3.03 -6.08
CA LEU A 187 14.73 2.37 -7.15
C LEU A 187 15.56 1.18 -6.65
N LYS A 188 16.08 1.25 -5.43
CA LYS A 188 16.85 0.15 -4.82
C LYS A 188 16.00 -1.10 -4.54
N ARG A 189 14.67 -0.98 -4.41
CA ARG A 189 13.76 -2.11 -4.13
C ARG A 189 13.79 -3.18 -5.21
N LYS A 190 14.13 -2.80 -6.45
CA LYS A 190 14.26 -3.72 -7.57
C LYS A 190 15.14 -4.94 -7.25
N ASN A 191 16.24 -4.72 -6.52
CA ASN A 191 17.25 -5.74 -6.23
C ASN A 191 17.32 -6.10 -4.73
N ASP A 192 16.41 -5.58 -3.92
CA ASP A 192 16.42 -5.79 -2.47
C ASP A 192 15.59 -7.02 -2.09
N SER A 193 16.18 -7.91 -1.28
CA SER A 193 15.57 -9.20 -0.93
C SER A 193 14.27 -9.11 -0.12
N PHE A 194 14.06 -8.01 0.63
CA PHE A 194 12.81 -7.82 1.35
C PHE A 194 11.66 -7.50 0.38
N TYR A 195 11.94 -6.68 -0.63
CA TYR A 195 10.94 -6.26 -1.61
C TYR A 195 10.77 -7.25 -2.75
N SER A 196 11.85 -7.83 -3.28
CA SER A 196 11.80 -8.72 -4.44
C SER A 196 11.08 -10.04 -4.17
N GLY A 197 11.03 -10.49 -2.91
CA GLY A 197 10.25 -11.63 -2.46
C GLY A 197 8.86 -11.27 -1.93
N GLY A 198 8.50 -9.98 -1.95
CA GLY A 198 7.24 -9.47 -1.42
C GLY A 198 6.17 -9.27 -2.48
N GLU A 199 5.13 -8.53 -2.09
CA GLU A 199 3.98 -8.26 -2.95
C GLU A 199 4.30 -7.25 -4.06
N GLY A 200 3.70 -7.43 -5.23
CA GLY A 200 3.99 -6.55 -6.39
C GLY A 200 3.73 -5.07 -6.12
N ILE A 201 2.75 -4.75 -5.27
CA ILE A 201 2.38 -3.38 -4.86
C ILE A 201 3.51 -2.66 -4.11
N GLU A 202 4.49 -3.41 -3.60
CA GLU A 202 5.64 -2.88 -2.88
C GLU A 202 6.75 -2.36 -3.80
N GLY A 203 6.66 -2.65 -5.11
CA GLY A 203 7.62 -2.21 -6.11
C GLY A 203 8.95 -2.95 -6.05
N GLY A 204 8.96 -4.21 -5.63
CA GLY A 204 10.13 -5.09 -5.66
C GLY A 204 10.31 -5.79 -7.01
N GLY A 205 11.55 -6.19 -7.32
CA GLY A 205 11.83 -6.95 -8.55
C GLY A 205 11.40 -6.22 -9.82
N LEU A 206 10.78 -6.95 -10.76
CA LEU A 206 10.29 -6.42 -12.03
C LEU A 206 9.18 -5.36 -11.87
N TYR A 207 8.47 -5.36 -10.73
CA TYR A 207 7.39 -4.40 -10.49
C TYR A 207 7.89 -2.97 -10.25
N ASN A 208 9.16 -2.80 -9.85
CA ASN A 208 9.75 -1.48 -9.60
C ASN A 208 9.68 -0.55 -10.82
N ASP A 209 9.91 -1.10 -12.01
CA ASP A 209 9.95 -0.31 -13.26
C ASP A 209 8.54 0.16 -13.67
N VAL A 210 7.51 -0.61 -13.28
CA VAL A 210 6.13 -0.48 -13.78
C VAL A 210 5.14 -0.02 -12.72
N THR A 211 5.55 0.25 -11.49
CA THR A 211 4.69 0.79 -10.43
C THR A 211 5.23 2.10 -9.88
N VAL A 212 4.43 2.76 -9.07
CA VAL A 212 4.86 3.85 -8.20
C VAL A 212 4.72 3.42 -6.75
N ASP A 213 5.49 4.04 -5.86
CA ASP A 213 5.28 3.94 -4.43
C ASP A 213 4.02 4.69 -3.98
N TYR A 214 2.98 3.94 -3.62
CA TYR A 214 1.71 4.50 -3.16
C TYR A 214 1.80 5.18 -1.77
N ARG A 215 2.76 4.79 -0.93
CA ARG A 215 2.96 5.39 0.39
C ARG A 215 3.62 6.75 0.25
N LEU A 216 4.68 6.82 -0.55
CA LEU A 216 5.30 8.09 -0.90
C LEU A 216 4.28 9.00 -1.56
N ALA A 217 3.50 8.49 -2.52
CA ALA A 217 2.41 9.24 -3.13
C ALA A 217 1.43 9.84 -2.11
N ALA A 218 0.98 9.04 -1.14
CA ALA A 218 0.07 9.51 -0.09
C ALA A 218 0.72 10.58 0.78
N ILE A 219 1.99 10.42 1.13
CA ILE A 219 2.77 11.41 1.88
C ILE A 219 2.91 12.72 1.09
N LEU A 220 3.27 12.65 -0.20
CA LEU A 220 3.41 13.83 -1.05
C LEU A 220 2.10 14.60 -1.20
N LYS A 221 0.98 13.87 -1.34
CA LYS A 221 -0.36 14.46 -1.34
C LYS A 221 -0.66 15.12 0.01
N PHE A 222 -0.37 14.44 1.12
CA PHE A 222 -0.63 14.93 2.47
C PHE A 222 0.12 16.22 2.79
N ILE A 223 1.40 16.32 2.44
CA ILE A 223 2.21 17.53 2.67
C ILE A 223 1.99 18.61 1.59
N ALA A 224 1.03 18.42 0.68
CA ALA A 224 0.75 19.29 -0.46
C ALA A 224 2.01 19.63 -1.27
N TYR A 225 2.83 18.61 -1.57
CA TYR A 225 4.09 18.78 -2.28
C TYR A 225 3.90 19.37 -3.68
N ASP A 226 4.53 20.52 -3.95
CA ASP A 226 4.39 21.29 -5.18
C ASP A 226 5.45 20.96 -6.24
N GLY A 227 6.56 20.30 -5.85
CA GLY A 227 7.64 19.90 -6.76
C GLY A 227 7.28 18.75 -7.71
N GLU A 228 8.29 18.28 -8.44
CA GLU A 228 8.17 17.16 -9.39
C GLU A 228 8.47 15.82 -8.70
N SER A 229 7.69 14.80 -9.04
CA SER A 229 7.96 13.40 -8.68
C SER A 229 7.08 12.48 -9.52
N ILE A 230 7.58 11.30 -9.87
CA ILE A 230 6.77 10.24 -10.51
C ILE A 230 5.67 9.72 -9.58
N HIS A 231 5.84 9.90 -8.27
CA HIS A 231 4.93 9.47 -7.21
C HIS A 231 3.92 10.54 -6.82
N LYS A 232 4.04 11.77 -7.36
CA LYS A 232 3.10 12.85 -7.04
C LYS A 232 1.72 12.54 -7.60
N TRP A 233 0.72 12.52 -6.73
CA TRP A 233 -0.69 12.40 -7.11
C TRP A 233 -1.12 13.64 -7.91
N ILE A 234 -1.72 13.44 -9.09
CA ILE A 234 -2.13 14.53 -10.01
C ILE A 234 -3.60 14.43 -10.47
N TRP A 235 -4.39 13.52 -9.91
CA TRP A 235 -5.77 13.26 -10.32
C TRP A 235 -6.72 13.68 -9.20
N ASP A 236 -7.11 14.95 -9.20
CA ASP A 236 -8.17 15.47 -8.33
C ASP A 236 -9.49 15.61 -9.09
#